data_AF-A0AA49EUK8-F1
#
_entry.id   AF-A0AA49EUK8-F1
#
_cell.length_a   1.000
_cell.length_b   1.000
_cell.length_c   1.000
_cell.angle_alpha   90.00
_cell.angle_beta   90.00
_cell.angle_gamma   90.00
#
_symmetry.space_group_name_H-M   'P 1'
#
loop_
_entity.id
_entity.type
_entity.pdbx_description
1 polymer ?
#
loop_
_entity_poly.entity_id
_entity_poly.type
_entity_poly.pdbx_seq_one_letter_code
_entity_poly.pdbx_strand_id
1 'polypeptide(L)'
;MMSKNTKFYKFGLILSIFLVFLTFVSTIICSILSVNFVRISAILECFSIALLLFFFQKYGEQTVSKETDFWTPRKFNLGVSINPHTKSSKRITAFLILFFVLLGIFLILL
;
A
#
# COMPACT_ATOMS: atom_id res chain seq x y z
N MET A 1 -4.51 -25.90 -7.93
CA MET A 1 -3.11 -25.68 -7.49
C MET A 1 -2.86 -24.18 -7.35
N MET A 2 -3.23 -23.58 -6.21
CA MET A 2 -3.14 -22.13 -5.97
C MET A 2 -2.94 -21.87 -4.47
N SER A 3 -1.71 -22.00 -3.97
CA SER A 3 -1.46 -22.02 -2.51
C SER A 3 -0.17 -21.35 -2.06
N LYS A 4 0.93 -21.42 -2.84
CA LYS A 4 2.23 -20.92 -2.36
C LYS A 4 2.32 -19.38 -2.32
N ASN A 5 1.78 -18.68 -3.32
CA ASN A 5 1.96 -17.23 -3.42
C ASN A 5 0.95 -16.42 -2.59
N THR A 6 -0.24 -16.96 -2.30
CA THR A 6 -1.29 -16.28 -1.51
C THR A 6 -0.86 -16.04 -0.08
N LYS A 7 -0.16 -17.01 0.53
CA LYS A 7 0.40 -16.87 1.88
C LYS A 7 1.47 -15.78 1.92
N PHE A 8 2.33 -15.71 0.90
CA PHE A 8 3.36 -14.68 0.79
C PHE A 8 2.74 -13.28 0.67
N TYR A 9 1.80 -13.06 -0.24
CA TYR A 9 1.17 -11.75 -0.38
C TYR A 9 0.32 -11.36 0.83
N LYS A 10 -0.33 -12.33 1.50
CA LYS A 10 -1.04 -12.08 2.77
C LYS A 10 -0.07 -11.63 3.86
N PHE A 11 1.03 -12.34 4.02
CA PHE A 11 2.05 -12.01 5.02
C PHE A 11 2.70 -10.66 4.72
N GLY A 12 3.09 -10.43 3.46
CA GLY A 12 3.62 -9.15 2.99
C GLY A 12 2.64 -8.00 3.20
N LEU A 13 1.34 -8.22 2.96
CA LEU A 13 0.31 -7.23 3.25
C LEU A 13 0.24 -6.88 4.73
N ILE A 14 0.18 -7.88 5.62
CA ILE A 14 0.17 -7.67 7.08
C ILE A 14 1.43 -6.91 7.52
N LEU A 15 2.60 -7.32 7.03
CA LEU A 15 3.87 -6.67 7.33
C LEU A 15 3.89 -5.22 6.85
N SER A 16 3.39 -4.94 5.65
CA SER A 16 3.33 -3.58 5.11
C SER A 16 2.37 -2.67 5.89
N ILE A 17 1.23 -3.19 6.37
CA ILE A 17 0.31 -2.46 7.25
C ILE A 17 1.00 -2.12 8.57
N PHE A 18 1.68 -3.11 9.17
CA PHE A 18 2.45 -2.90 10.39
C PHE A 18 3.56 -1.86 10.19
N LEU A 19 4.26 -1.91 9.06
CA LEU A 19 5.33 -0.95 8.73
C LEU A 19 4.79 0.47 8.60
N VAL A 20 3.69 0.68 7.87
CA VAL A 20 3.03 1.99 7.77
C VAL A 20 2.64 2.51 9.15
N PHE A 21 2.01 1.67 9.97
CA PHE A 21 1.64 2.04 11.34
C PHE A 21 2.86 2.42 12.19
N LEU A 22 3.93 1.61 12.14
CA LEU A 22 5.17 1.87 12.87
C LEU A 22 5.78 3.20 12.43
N THR A 23 5.91 3.44 11.12
CA THR A 23 6.49 4.67 10.59
C THR A 23 5.68 5.90 10.98
N PHE A 24 4.34 5.80 10.95
CA PHE A 24 3.45 6.87 11.38
C PHE A 24 3.63 7.21 12.87
N VAL A 25 3.66 6.20 13.74
CA VAL A 25 3.89 6.40 15.18
C VAL A 25 5.28 6.98 15.43
N SER A 26 6.31 6.48 14.73
CA SER A 26 7.67 7.02 14.82
C SER A 26 7.73 8.49 14.41
N THR A 27 7.07 8.89 13.32
CA THR A 27 7.00 10.29 12.88
C THR A 27 6.37 11.19 13.93
N ILE A 28 5.26 10.74 14.56
CA ILE A 28 4.61 11.48 15.64
C ILE A 28 5.58 11.67 16.82
N ILE A 29 6.26 10.61 17.25
CA ILE A 29 7.21 10.68 18.36
C ILE A 29 8.39 11.59 18.03
N CYS A 30 8.98 11.47 16.83
CA CYS A 30 10.07 12.34 16.37
C CYS A 30 9.65 13.80 16.31
N SER A 31 8.39 14.07 15.90
CA SER A 31 7.83 15.42 15.89
C SER A 31 7.66 15.99 17.31
N ILE A 32 7.20 15.19 18.28
CA ILE A 32 7.03 15.64 19.67
C ILE A 32 8.40 15.91 20.32
N LEU A 33 9.36 15.02 20.11
CA LEU A 33 10.71 15.12 20.68
C LEU A 33 11.60 16.13 19.94
N SER A 34 11.07 16.82 18.93
CA SER A 34 11.80 17.80 18.10
C SER A 34 13.10 17.25 17.52
N VAL A 35 13.12 15.95 17.21
CA VAL A 35 14.31 15.30 16.66
C VAL A 35 14.30 15.48 15.15
N ASN A 36 15.41 15.94 14.59
CA ASN A 36 15.57 16.24 13.15
C ASN A 36 15.50 15.01 12.22
N PHE A 37 15.03 13.85 12.70
CA PHE A 37 14.82 12.64 11.90
C PHE A 37 13.55 12.68 11.04
N VAL A 38 12.81 13.80 11.02
CA VAL A 38 11.57 13.96 10.23
C VAL A 38 11.77 13.57 8.77
N ARG A 39 12.93 13.89 8.17
CA ARG A 39 13.25 13.51 6.77
C ARG A 39 13.36 11.99 6.59
N ILE A 40 14.14 11.33 7.45
CA ILE A 40 14.30 9.87 7.42
C ILE A 40 12.95 9.18 7.65
N SER A 41 12.14 9.71 8.57
CA SER A 41 10.79 9.19 8.84
C SER A 41 9.89 9.31 7.62
N ALA A 42 9.85 10.47 6.97
CA ALA A 42 9.04 10.70 5.77
C ALA A 42 9.44 9.81 4.58
N ILE A 43 10.74 9.51 4.42
CA ILE A 43 11.24 8.57 3.42
C ILE A 43 10.71 7.16 3.73
N LEU A 44 10.87 6.70 4.98
CA LEU A 44 10.38 5.39 5.40
C LEU A 44 8.86 5.27 5.24
N GLU A 45 8.09 6.31 5.53
CA GLU A 45 6.65 6.35 5.30
C GLU A 45 6.32 6.18 3.81
N CYS A 46 6.99 6.91 2.92
CA CYS A 46 6.78 6.81 1.48
C CYS A 46 7.03 5.39 0.96
N PHE A 47 8.14 4.77 1.36
CA PHE A 47 8.45 3.39 0.99
C PHE A 47 7.46 2.38 1.59
N SER A 48 7.00 2.61 2.82
CA SER A 48 6.02 1.74 3.49
C SER A 48 4.67 1.77 2.80
N ILE A 49 4.20 2.95 2.38
CA ILE A 49 2.96 3.11 1.60
C ILE A 49 3.11 2.45 0.22
N ALA A 50 4.26 2.61 -0.45
CA ALA A 50 4.52 1.96 -1.73
C ALA A 50 4.44 0.42 -1.63
N LEU A 51 5.05 -0.16 -0.57
CA LEU A 51 4.94 -1.60 -0.29
C LEU A 51 3.50 -2.02 0.00
N LEU A 52 2.77 -1.23 0.79
CA LEU A 52 1.36 -1.51 1.10
C LEU A 52 0.51 -1.57 -0.17
N LEU A 53 0.65 -0.58 -1.07
CA LEU A 53 -0.06 -0.56 -2.35
C LEU A 53 0.28 -1.76 -3.23
N PHE A 54 1.57 -2.14 -3.27
CA PHE A 54 2.02 -3.30 -4.02
C PHE A 54 1.39 -4.61 -3.51
N PHE A 55 1.48 -4.86 -2.21
CA PHE A 55 0.95 -6.07 -1.60
C PHE A 55 -0.57 -6.11 -1.64
N PHE A 56 -1.24 -4.97 -1.47
CA PHE A 56 -2.70 -4.86 -1.56
C PHE A 56 -3.20 -5.23 -2.96
N GLN A 57 -2.57 -4.68 -4.01
CA GLN A 57 -2.88 -5.02 -5.40
C GLN A 57 -2.67 -6.52 -5.68
N LYS A 58 -1.52 -7.07 -5.28
CA LYS A 58 -1.19 -8.48 -5.54
C LYS A 58 -2.05 -9.46 -4.74
N TYR A 59 -2.39 -9.11 -3.51
CA TYR A 59 -3.28 -9.90 -2.67
C TYR A 59 -4.73 -9.86 -3.21
N GLY A 60 -5.20 -8.69 -3.65
CA GLY A 60 -6.49 -8.54 -4.31
C GLY A 60 -6.58 -9.37 -5.60
N GLU A 61 -5.55 -9.33 -6.45
CA GLU A 61 -5.49 -10.15 -7.67
C GLU A 61 -5.62 -11.66 -7.41
N GLN A 62 -5.24 -12.15 -6.23
CA GLN A 62 -5.30 -13.58 -5.92
C GLN A 62 -6.54 -14.03 -5.15
N THR A 63 -7.18 -13.10 -4.44
CA THR A 63 -8.37 -13.37 -3.62
C THR A 63 -9.66 -13.05 -4.36
N VAL A 64 -9.62 -12.19 -5.37
CA VAL A 64 -10.77 -11.79 -6.18
C VAL A 64 -10.84 -12.64 -7.45
N SER A 65 -12.02 -13.22 -7.71
CA SER A 65 -12.27 -13.93 -8.98
C SER A 65 -12.21 -12.95 -10.15
N LYS A 66 -11.63 -13.40 -11.27
CA LYS A 66 -11.53 -12.61 -12.51
C LYS A 66 -12.89 -12.36 -13.17
N GLU A 67 -13.87 -13.22 -12.88
CA GLU A 67 -15.22 -13.19 -13.47
C GLU A 67 -16.19 -12.31 -12.66
N THR A 68 -15.82 -11.94 -11.44
CA THR A 68 -16.62 -11.05 -10.60
C THR A 68 -16.05 -9.64 -10.69
N ASP A 69 -16.64 -8.81 -11.56
CA ASP A 69 -16.50 -7.35 -11.48
C ASP A 69 -17.00 -6.79 -10.13
N PHE A 70 -17.75 -7.60 -9.40
CA PHE A 70 -18.30 -7.30 -8.09
C PHE A 70 -17.37 -7.74 -6.96
N TRP A 71 -16.44 -6.86 -6.58
CA TRP A 71 -16.22 -6.70 -5.15
C TRP A 71 -17.40 -5.90 -4.61
N THR A 72 -18.46 -6.60 -4.26
CA THR A 72 -19.66 -6.10 -3.59
C THR A 72 -19.36 -4.91 -2.65
N PRO A 73 -19.89 -3.70 -2.94
CA PRO A 73 -20.41 -2.85 -1.91
C PRO A 73 -21.93 -2.91 -1.92
N ARG A 74 -22.59 -3.89 -2.57
CA ARG A 74 -24.06 -4.01 -2.51
C ARG A 74 -24.58 -4.26 -1.09
N LYS A 75 -23.76 -4.83 -0.18
CA LYS A 75 -24.10 -4.95 1.25
C LYS A 75 -23.95 -3.63 2.04
N PHE A 76 -23.23 -2.64 1.51
CA PHE A 76 -22.91 -1.39 2.22
C PHE A 76 -23.23 -0.11 1.43
N ASN A 77 -23.79 -0.23 0.22
CA ASN A 77 -24.12 0.85 -0.73
C ASN A 77 -23.00 1.87 -1.00
N LEU A 78 -21.74 1.50 -0.79
CA LEU A 78 -20.57 2.33 -1.06
C LEU A 78 -20.17 2.16 -2.53
N GLY A 79 -20.75 2.95 -3.44
CA GLY A 79 -20.70 2.81 -4.91
C GLY A 79 -19.34 2.81 -5.62
N VAL A 80 -18.26 2.29 -5.04
CA VAL A 80 -16.93 2.17 -5.65
C VAL A 80 -16.35 0.79 -5.33
N SER A 81 -16.56 -0.19 -6.21
CA SER A 81 -15.84 -1.47 -6.17
C SER A 81 -14.59 -1.38 -7.03
N ILE A 82 -13.41 -1.42 -6.42
CA ILE A 82 -12.16 -1.44 -7.17
C ILE A 82 -11.85 -2.91 -7.52
N ASN A 83 -12.14 -3.31 -8.75
CA ASN A 83 -11.73 -4.63 -9.26
C ASN A 83 -10.21 -4.60 -9.54
N PRO A 84 -9.39 -5.38 -8.80
CA PRO A 84 -7.93 -5.38 -8.92
C PRO A 84 -7.44 -5.94 -10.27
N HIS A 85 -8.31 -6.64 -11.02
CA HIS A 85 -7.97 -7.17 -12.34
C HIS A 85 -8.06 -6.13 -13.45
N THR A 86 -8.74 -5.00 -13.22
CA THR A 86 -8.93 -3.98 -14.24
C THR A 86 -7.61 -3.31 -14.63
N LYS A 87 -7.46 -3.00 -15.93
CA LYS A 87 -6.29 -2.30 -16.47
C LYS A 87 -6.08 -0.93 -15.82
N SER A 88 -7.18 -0.25 -15.49
CA SER A 88 -7.16 1.04 -14.80
C SER A 88 -6.60 0.90 -13.39
N SER A 89 -7.13 -0.03 -12.58
CA SER A 89 -6.63 -0.29 -11.21
C SER A 89 -5.13 -0.56 -11.21
N LYS A 90 -4.64 -1.47 -12.06
CA LYS A 90 -3.20 -1.80 -12.14
C LYS A 90 -2.33 -0.60 -12.50
N ARG A 91 -2.78 0.22 -13.46
CA ARG A 91 -2.05 1.42 -13.90
C ARG A 91 -2.01 2.48 -12.80
N ILE A 92 -3.14 2.74 -12.14
CA ILE A 92 -3.22 3.71 -11.05
C ILE A 92 -2.35 3.27 -9.88
N THR A 93 -2.44 2.00 -9.46
CA THR A 93 -1.60 1.47 -8.38
C THR A 93 -0.12 1.58 -8.75
N ALA A 94 0.28 1.20 -9.96
CA ALA A 94 1.68 1.31 -10.40
C ALA A 94 2.16 2.77 -10.44
N PHE A 95 1.33 3.70 -10.91
CA PHE A 95 1.62 5.12 -10.90
C PHE A 95 1.80 5.65 -9.47
N LEU A 96 0.91 5.28 -8.54
CA LEU A 96 1.01 5.69 -7.14
C LEU A 96 2.27 5.13 -6.48
N ILE A 97 2.59 3.86 -6.71
CA ILE A 97 3.84 3.25 -6.20
C ILE A 97 5.04 4.04 -6.72
N LEU A 98 5.10 4.33 -8.02
CA LEU A 98 6.19 5.11 -8.61
C LEU A 98 6.26 6.52 -8.02
N PHE A 99 5.12 7.18 -7.86
CA PHE A 99 5.02 8.51 -7.26
C PHE A 99 5.59 8.51 -5.83
N PHE A 100 5.20 7.56 -4.98
CA PHE A 100 5.71 7.48 -3.61
C PHE A 100 7.20 7.16 -3.54
N VAL A 101 7.71 6.29 -4.42
CA VAL A 101 9.15 6.01 -4.50
C VAL A 101 9.92 7.27 -4.91
N LEU A 102 9.46 7.97 -5.95
CA LEU A 102 10.09 9.22 -6.41
C LEU A 102 9.99 10.33 -5.37
N LEU A 103 8.85 10.46 -4.69
CA LEU A 103 8.66 11.41 -3.59
C LEU A 103 9.63 11.10 -2.45
N GLY A 104 9.77 9.83 -2.07
CA GLY A 104 10.76 9.40 -1.08
C GLY A 104 12.18 9.77 -1.48
N ILE A 105 12.58 9.55 -2.74
CA ILE A 105 13.89 9.95 -3.25
C ILE A 105 14.06 11.48 -3.25
N PHE A 106 13.03 12.22 -3.65
CA PHE A 106 13.05 13.69 -3.64
C PHE A 106 13.26 14.25 -2.22
N LEU A 107 12.61 13.65 -1.22
CA LEU A 107 12.77 14.02 0.19
C LEU A 107 14.17 13.72 0.75
N ILE A 108 14.98 12.88 0.10
CA ILE A 108 16.40 12.70 0.44
C ILE A 108 17.23 13.90 -0.03
N LEU A 109 16.88 14.45 -1.20
CA LEU A 109 17.67 15.48 -1.87
C LEU A 109 17.39 16.90 -1.36
N LEU A 110 16.24 17.12 -0.71
CA LEU A 110 15.82 18.38 -0.08
C LEU A 110 16.29 18.44 1.38
#